data_AF-A0A073K0Q6-F1
#
_entry.id   AF-A0A073K0Q6-F1
#
_cell.length_a   1.000
_cell.length_b   1.000
_cell.length_c   1.000
_cell.angle_alpha   90.00
_cell.angle_beta   90.00
_cell.angle_gamma   90.00
#
_symmetry.space_group_name_H-M   'P 1'
#
loop_
_entity.id
_entity.type
_entity.pdbx_description
1 polymer ?
#
loop_
_entity_poly.entity_id
_entity_poly.type
_entity_poly.pdbx_seq_one_letter_code
_entity_poly.pdbx_strand_id
1 'polypeptide(L)'
;MEGIKEENLNRFQSINDGRLSPGRGRHFLFGTFVYTSLIMGLLFYGFLKEGKDVFLTPFEEIVSLIETVLYIFQCVLILPNIFVKSAFKFQKLQALAIVFFAFQLATLPFMFIVVEGVFEVPSSGKTIFYIGVLILGAIITHMIAVKRVFGEAASGEYIPEGVQISFFEKGQIRQSLIGAIVVIIILVLAVFSINFDSNGTVFLIIQTVVLYGMAIGAADFVLLAYCRFEFPSFNRSWRDYMNEREVFLAYRNREKQKGKYKNNK
;
A
#
# COMPACT_ATOMS: atom_id res chain seq x y z
N MET A 1 20.60 -0.57 -10.92
CA MET A 1 20.05 0.61 -10.22
C MET A 1 21.19 1.59 -9.95
N GLU A 2 22.02 1.85 -10.95
CA GLU A 2 23.13 2.80 -10.85
C GLU A 2 22.72 4.06 -11.61
N GLY A 3 23.10 5.23 -11.11
CA GLY A 3 22.89 6.50 -11.80
C GLY A 3 21.72 7.36 -11.32
N ILE A 4 20.99 6.99 -10.26
CA ILE A 4 20.04 7.91 -9.62
C ILE A 4 20.82 8.94 -8.83
N LYS A 5 20.66 10.22 -9.18
CA LYS A 5 21.24 11.34 -8.43
C LYS A 5 20.18 12.03 -7.59
N GLU A 6 20.57 12.51 -6.42
CA GLU A 6 19.66 13.19 -5.49
C GLU A 6 18.99 14.43 -6.13
N GLU A 7 19.74 15.18 -6.93
CA GLU A 7 19.27 16.36 -7.66
C GLU A 7 18.10 16.06 -8.61
N ASN A 8 18.01 14.82 -9.09
CA ASN A 8 16.94 14.38 -9.96
C ASN A 8 15.63 14.13 -9.21
N LEU A 9 15.62 14.10 -7.87
CA LEU A 9 14.51 13.62 -7.05
C LEU A 9 13.72 14.72 -6.33
N ASN A 10 14.00 15.99 -6.60
CA ASN A 10 13.40 17.14 -5.89
C ASN A 10 11.86 17.10 -5.86
N ARG A 11 11.21 16.83 -7.00
CA ARG A 11 9.75 16.71 -7.07
C ARG A 11 9.24 15.49 -6.30
N PHE A 12 9.94 14.36 -6.41
CA PHE A 12 9.59 13.13 -5.68
C PHE A 12 9.67 13.35 -4.16
N GLN A 13 10.73 14.01 -3.68
CA GLN A 13 10.89 14.38 -2.27
C GLN A 13 9.74 15.28 -1.79
N SER A 14 9.41 16.34 -2.55
CA SER A 14 8.31 17.24 -2.21
C SER A 14 6.95 16.52 -2.12
N ILE A 15 6.66 15.61 -3.05
CA ILE A 15 5.40 14.82 -3.04
C ILE A 15 5.37 13.90 -1.82
N ASN A 16 6.49 13.23 -1.53
CA ASN A 16 6.58 12.31 -0.40
C ASN A 16 6.54 13.03 0.95
N ASP A 17 7.13 14.21 1.09
CA ASP A 17 6.97 15.03 2.29
C ASP A 17 5.50 15.42 2.51
N GLY A 18 4.80 15.69 1.40
CA GLY A 18 3.36 15.89 1.34
C GLY A 18 2.52 14.70 1.81
N ARG A 19 2.86 13.48 1.39
CA ARG A 19 2.00 12.29 1.55
C ARG A 19 2.48 11.29 2.59
N LEU A 20 3.78 10.99 2.60
CA LEU A 20 4.43 9.91 3.34
C LEU A 20 5.56 10.40 4.25
N SER A 21 5.57 11.69 4.62
CA SER A 21 6.43 12.20 5.68
C SER A 21 6.26 11.35 6.95
N PRO A 22 7.24 11.28 7.84
CA PRO A 22 7.20 10.33 8.96
C PRO A 22 5.97 10.45 9.85
N GLY A 23 5.44 11.68 10.01
CA GLY A 23 4.18 11.92 10.69
C GLY A 23 2.96 11.40 9.93
N ARG A 24 2.90 11.60 8.61
CA ARG A 24 1.76 11.22 7.76
C ARG A 24 1.78 9.74 7.36
N GLY A 25 2.95 9.15 7.09
CA GLY A 25 3.09 7.74 6.75
C GLY A 25 2.54 6.80 7.84
N ARG A 26 2.53 7.25 9.10
CA ARG A 26 1.82 6.58 10.19
C ARG A 26 0.34 6.38 9.90
N HIS A 27 -0.35 7.35 9.31
CA HIS A 27 -1.78 7.22 9.03
C HIS A 27 -2.06 6.10 8.05
N PHE A 28 -1.20 5.93 7.03
CA PHE A 28 -1.26 4.77 6.15
C PHE A 28 -1.03 3.47 6.93
N LEU A 29 0.02 3.39 7.75
CA LEU A 29 0.31 2.21 8.55
C LEU A 29 -0.85 1.83 9.50
N PHE A 30 -1.41 2.79 10.22
CA PHE A 30 -2.54 2.57 11.12
C PHE A 30 -3.82 2.20 10.38
N GLY A 31 -4.13 2.88 9.27
CA GLY A 31 -5.31 2.55 8.44
C GLY A 31 -5.23 1.12 7.91
N THR A 32 -4.08 0.75 7.34
CA THR A 32 -3.82 -0.60 6.86
C THR A 32 -3.86 -1.62 8.00
N PHE A 33 -3.27 -1.30 9.16
CA PHE A 33 -3.30 -2.18 10.32
C PHE A 33 -4.70 -2.47 10.81
N VAL A 34 -5.56 -1.45 10.92
CA VAL A 34 -6.95 -1.64 11.31
C VAL A 34 -7.65 -2.56 10.31
N TYR A 35 -7.46 -2.32 9.01
CA TYR A 35 -8.06 -3.15 7.97
C TYR A 35 -7.59 -4.61 8.02
N THR A 36 -6.28 -4.87 8.10
CA THR A 36 -5.78 -6.25 8.19
C THR A 36 -6.15 -6.92 9.52
N SER A 37 -6.24 -6.15 10.61
CA SER A 37 -6.73 -6.64 11.91
C SER A 37 -8.17 -7.13 11.85
N LEU A 38 -9.04 -6.50 11.05
CA LEU A 38 -10.42 -6.95 10.89
C LEU A 38 -10.47 -8.34 10.27
N ILE A 39 -9.72 -8.56 9.18
CA ILE A 39 -9.68 -9.87 8.51
C ILE A 39 -9.06 -10.94 9.42
N MET A 40 -7.95 -10.64 10.07
CA MET A 40 -7.32 -11.58 11.02
C MET A 40 -8.18 -11.84 12.25
N GLY A 41 -8.93 -10.83 12.72
CA GLY A 41 -9.89 -10.98 13.80
C GLY A 41 -11.01 -11.96 13.44
N LEU A 42 -11.53 -11.90 12.20
CA LEU A 42 -12.51 -12.85 11.71
C LEU A 42 -11.94 -14.27 11.62
N LEU A 43 -10.70 -14.41 11.13
CA LEU A 43 -10.00 -15.70 11.07
C LEU A 43 -9.85 -16.32 12.48
N PHE A 44 -9.32 -15.56 13.44
CA PHE A 44 -9.16 -16.03 14.82
C PHE A 44 -10.50 -16.31 15.49
N TYR A 45 -11.52 -15.49 15.24
CA TYR A 45 -12.86 -15.74 15.75
C TYR A 45 -13.43 -17.06 15.23
N GLY A 46 -13.28 -17.34 13.93
CA GLY A 46 -13.72 -18.61 13.34
C GLY A 46 -13.01 -19.82 13.97
N PHE A 47 -11.69 -19.75 14.17
CA PHE A 47 -10.96 -20.79 14.92
C PHE A 47 -11.46 -20.96 16.36
N LEU A 48 -11.77 -19.87 17.06
CA LEU A 48 -12.29 -19.94 18.43
C LEU A 48 -13.71 -20.53 18.49
N LYS A 49 -14.55 -20.23 17.51
CA LYS A 49 -15.95 -20.67 17.43
C LYS A 49 -16.05 -22.17 17.14
N GLU A 50 -15.31 -22.63 16.14
CA GLU A 50 -15.36 -24.01 15.64
C GLU A 50 -14.39 -24.95 16.40
N GLY A 51 -13.45 -24.40 17.17
CA GLY A 51 -12.59 -25.16 18.07
C GLY A 51 -11.71 -26.19 17.34
N LYS A 52 -11.79 -27.46 17.74
CA LYS A 52 -11.02 -28.57 17.12
C LYS A 52 -11.65 -29.11 15.84
N ASP A 53 -12.85 -28.66 15.50
CA ASP A 53 -13.64 -29.23 14.41
C ASP A 53 -13.43 -28.48 13.08
N VAL A 54 -12.59 -27.42 13.07
CA VAL A 54 -12.15 -26.77 11.83
C VAL A 54 -11.30 -27.74 11.01
N PHE A 55 -11.87 -28.24 9.93
CA PHE A 55 -11.13 -29.04 8.96
C PHE A 55 -10.50 -28.13 7.92
N LEU A 56 -9.20 -27.86 8.06
CA LEU A 56 -8.40 -27.21 7.03
C LEU A 56 -7.76 -28.24 6.11
N THR A 57 -7.75 -27.93 4.81
CA THR A 57 -6.85 -28.59 3.87
C THR A 57 -5.39 -28.19 4.17
N PRO A 58 -4.39 -29.01 3.77
CA PRO A 58 -2.98 -28.66 3.95
C PRO A 58 -2.59 -27.31 3.34
N PHE A 59 -3.23 -26.92 2.23
CA PHE A 59 -3.00 -25.63 1.60
C PHE A 59 -3.50 -24.49 2.49
N GLU A 60 -4.72 -24.57 3.00
CA GLU A 60 -5.30 -23.55 3.89
C GLU A 60 -4.52 -23.41 5.20
N GLU A 61 -4.02 -24.52 5.74
CA GLU A 61 -3.16 -24.50 6.94
C GLU A 61 -1.87 -23.73 6.67
N ILE A 62 -1.20 -23.98 5.53
CA ILE A 62 0.02 -23.28 5.13
C ILE A 62 -0.26 -21.78 4.94
N VAL A 63 -1.32 -21.41 4.21
CA VAL A 63 -1.64 -20.01 3.96
C VAL A 63 -1.99 -19.30 5.28
N SER A 64 -2.81 -19.93 6.13
CA SER A 64 -3.17 -19.39 7.45
C SER A 64 -1.95 -19.19 8.36
N LEU A 65 -1.01 -20.14 8.36
CA LEU A 65 0.23 -20.02 9.11
C LEU A 65 1.09 -18.86 8.60
N ILE A 66 1.30 -18.78 7.27
CA ILE A 66 2.10 -17.71 6.66
C ILE A 66 1.49 -16.35 7.00
N GLU A 67 0.20 -16.15 6.75
CA GLU A 67 -0.45 -14.86 7.01
C GLU A 67 -0.49 -14.51 8.51
N THR A 68 -0.63 -15.50 9.39
CA THR A 68 -0.52 -15.27 10.84
C THR A 68 0.88 -14.78 11.22
N VAL A 69 1.94 -15.39 10.68
CA VAL A 69 3.32 -14.96 10.94
C VAL A 69 3.57 -13.56 10.37
N LEU A 70 3.12 -13.28 9.15
CA LEU A 70 3.25 -11.96 8.53
C LEU A 70 2.47 -10.89 9.30
N TYR A 71 1.30 -11.22 9.83
CA TYR A 71 0.51 -10.32 10.66
C TYR A 71 1.16 -10.06 12.03
N ILE A 72 1.76 -11.07 12.68
CA ILE A 72 2.56 -10.86 13.89
C ILE A 72 3.73 -9.93 13.60
N PHE A 73 4.40 -10.11 12.46
CA PHE A 73 5.46 -9.20 12.03
C PHE A 73 4.92 -7.79 11.77
N GLN A 74 3.72 -7.66 11.20
CA GLN A 74 3.00 -6.38 11.04
C GLN A 74 2.78 -5.68 12.39
N CYS A 75 2.33 -6.43 13.42
CA CYS A 75 2.17 -5.94 14.78
C CYS A 75 3.49 -5.42 15.38
N VAL A 76 4.61 -6.08 15.11
CA VAL A 76 5.93 -5.61 15.58
C VAL A 76 6.34 -4.30 14.87
N LEU A 77 6.15 -4.22 13.55
CA LEU A 77 6.53 -3.07 12.75
C LEU A 77 5.71 -1.80 13.03
N ILE A 78 4.49 -1.93 13.58
CA ILE A 78 3.69 -0.75 13.94
C ILE A 78 4.13 -0.12 15.28
N LEU A 79 4.78 -0.85 16.18
CA LEU A 79 5.15 -0.35 17.51
C LEU A 79 6.00 0.94 17.47
N PRO A 80 7.06 1.05 16.65
CA PRO A 80 7.85 2.29 16.55
C PRO A 80 7.06 3.47 15.99
N ASN A 81 5.91 3.22 15.36
CA ASN A 81 5.09 4.22 14.69
C ASN A 81 3.99 4.80 15.60
N ILE A 82 3.79 4.26 16.80
CA ILE A 82 2.82 4.75 17.80
C ILE A 82 3.07 6.21 18.19
N PHE A 83 4.34 6.58 18.42
CA PHE A 83 4.73 7.94 18.75
C PHE A 83 5.32 8.66 17.54
N VAL A 84 4.87 9.89 17.28
CA VAL A 84 5.28 10.63 16.07
C VAL A 84 6.80 10.83 16.08
N LYS A 85 7.34 11.23 17.23
CA LYS A 85 8.79 11.36 17.43
C LYS A 85 9.57 10.08 17.12
N SER A 86 9.01 8.92 17.46
CA SER A 86 9.64 7.62 17.18
C SER A 86 9.62 7.29 15.68
N ALA A 87 8.53 7.60 14.98
CA ALA A 87 8.49 7.51 13.52
C ALA A 87 9.58 8.36 12.85
N PHE A 88 9.84 9.57 13.37
CA PHE A 88 10.96 10.41 12.92
C PHE A 88 12.35 9.85 13.27
N LYS A 89 12.48 9.03 14.32
CA LYS A 89 13.74 8.37 14.64
C LYS A 89 14.00 7.15 13.74
N PHE A 90 12.95 6.41 13.41
CA PHE A 90 13.03 5.13 12.69
C PHE A 90 12.49 5.22 11.26
N GLN A 91 12.72 6.33 10.55
CA GLN A 91 12.11 6.62 9.24
C GLN A 91 12.47 5.60 8.15
N LYS A 92 13.70 5.06 8.19
CA LYS A 92 14.14 4.03 7.26
C LYS A 92 13.34 2.74 7.45
N LEU A 93 13.21 2.28 8.71
CA LEU A 93 12.36 1.14 9.07
C LEU A 93 10.89 1.41 8.75
N GLN A 94 10.40 2.62 9.00
CA GLN A 94 9.04 3.00 8.66
C GLN A 94 8.77 2.90 7.15
N ALA A 95 9.71 3.32 6.29
CA ALA A 95 9.53 3.20 4.84
C ALA A 95 9.47 1.73 4.39
N LEU A 96 10.29 0.85 4.98
CA LEU A 96 10.16 -0.59 4.76
C LEU A 96 8.82 -1.12 5.27
N ALA A 97 8.36 -0.66 6.43
CA ALA A 97 7.06 -1.03 6.96
C ALA A 97 5.92 -0.56 6.04
N ILE A 98 6.00 0.62 5.42
CA ILE A 98 5.00 1.10 4.46
C ILE A 98 4.93 0.16 3.25
N VAL A 99 6.08 -0.27 2.71
CA VAL A 99 6.13 -1.25 1.62
C VAL A 99 5.51 -2.57 2.07
N PHE A 100 5.90 -3.10 3.22
CA PHE A 100 5.37 -4.35 3.76
C PHE A 100 3.85 -4.31 3.98
N PHE A 101 3.35 -3.23 4.59
CA PHE A 101 1.93 -3.03 4.85
C PHE A 101 1.14 -2.89 3.55
N ALA A 102 1.72 -2.26 2.52
CA ALA A 102 1.09 -2.18 1.21
C ALA A 102 0.85 -3.56 0.58
N PHE A 103 1.80 -4.48 0.72
CA PHE A 103 1.62 -5.87 0.27
C PHE A 103 0.59 -6.60 1.13
N GLN A 104 0.67 -6.50 2.45
CA GLN A 104 -0.31 -7.13 3.35
C GLN A 104 -1.75 -6.63 3.09
N LEU A 105 -1.94 -5.32 2.85
CA LEU A 105 -3.22 -4.74 2.45
C LEU A 105 -3.77 -5.38 1.16
N ALA A 106 -2.89 -5.70 0.23
CA ALA A 106 -3.22 -6.22 -1.08
C ALA A 106 -3.51 -7.72 -1.09
N THR A 107 -2.81 -8.51 -0.28
CA THR A 107 -2.85 -9.98 -0.35
C THR A 107 -3.65 -10.63 0.77
N LEU A 108 -3.52 -10.16 2.01
CA LEU A 108 -4.13 -10.80 3.19
C LEU A 108 -5.66 -10.99 3.05
N PRO A 109 -6.45 -10.06 2.49
CA PRO A 109 -7.90 -10.26 2.38
C PRO A 109 -8.32 -11.43 1.49
N PHE A 110 -7.46 -11.93 0.60
CA PHE A 110 -7.78 -13.13 -0.18
C PHE A 110 -7.95 -14.38 0.69
N MET A 111 -7.46 -14.37 1.93
CA MET A 111 -7.76 -15.38 2.95
C MET A 111 -9.26 -15.65 3.09
N PHE A 112 -10.08 -14.59 3.00
CA PHE A 112 -11.54 -14.70 3.10
C PHE A 112 -12.14 -15.64 2.04
N ILE A 113 -11.50 -15.73 0.88
CA ILE A 113 -11.96 -16.58 -0.23
C ILE A 113 -11.25 -17.93 -0.21
N VAL A 114 -9.97 -17.96 0.17
CA VAL A 114 -9.11 -19.13 0.00
C VAL A 114 -9.25 -20.13 1.16
N VAL A 115 -9.57 -19.66 2.37
CA VAL A 115 -9.69 -20.47 3.59
C VAL A 115 -11.16 -20.76 3.87
N GLU A 116 -11.72 -21.70 3.10
CA GLU A 116 -13.10 -22.15 3.22
C GLU A 116 -13.39 -22.70 4.61
N GLY A 117 -12.47 -23.48 5.18
CA GLY A 117 -12.68 -24.13 6.48
C GLY A 117 -12.97 -23.15 7.64
N VAL A 118 -12.65 -21.86 7.48
CA VAL A 118 -12.95 -20.81 8.49
C VAL A 118 -14.03 -19.85 8.01
N PHE A 119 -14.00 -19.44 6.75
CA PHE A 119 -14.89 -18.40 6.23
C PHE A 119 -16.17 -18.95 5.59
N GLU A 120 -16.28 -20.28 5.43
CA GLU A 120 -17.42 -20.97 4.82
C GLU A 120 -17.74 -20.45 3.39
N VAL A 121 -16.77 -19.83 2.74
CA VAL A 121 -16.84 -19.40 1.34
C VAL A 121 -16.36 -20.56 0.47
N PRO A 122 -17.19 -21.12 -0.43
CA PRO A 122 -16.79 -22.28 -1.23
C PRO A 122 -15.52 -22.03 -2.05
N SER A 123 -14.45 -22.78 -1.77
CA SER A 123 -13.13 -22.61 -2.37
C SER A 123 -12.72 -23.88 -3.11
N SER A 124 -13.02 -23.91 -4.41
CA SER A 124 -12.62 -25.01 -5.27
C SER A 124 -11.16 -24.87 -5.73
N GLY A 125 -10.58 -25.96 -6.26
CA GLY A 125 -9.27 -25.87 -6.93
C GLY A 125 -9.23 -24.83 -8.08
N LYS A 126 -10.37 -24.54 -8.72
CA LYS A 126 -10.48 -23.46 -9.71
C LYS A 126 -10.35 -22.08 -9.05
N THR A 127 -10.98 -21.90 -7.89
CA THR A 127 -10.89 -20.66 -7.09
C THR A 127 -9.44 -20.34 -6.77
N ILE A 128 -8.72 -21.32 -6.22
CA ILE A 128 -7.30 -21.20 -5.86
C ILE A 128 -6.47 -20.86 -7.11
N PHE A 129 -6.71 -21.55 -8.23
CA PHE A 129 -6.01 -21.29 -9.49
C PHE A 129 -6.18 -19.84 -9.97
N TYR A 130 -7.41 -19.34 -10.06
CA TYR A 130 -7.66 -17.98 -10.55
C TYR A 130 -7.13 -16.89 -9.61
N ILE A 131 -7.25 -17.08 -8.29
CA ILE A 131 -6.63 -16.16 -7.30
C ILE A 131 -5.11 -16.17 -7.46
N GLY A 132 -4.51 -17.35 -7.62
CA GLY A 132 -3.08 -17.48 -7.88
C GLY A 132 -2.63 -16.74 -9.15
N VAL A 133 -3.40 -16.83 -10.24
CA VAL A 133 -3.13 -16.10 -11.49
C VAL A 133 -3.24 -14.59 -11.30
N LEU A 134 -4.25 -14.11 -10.55
CA LEU A 134 -4.40 -12.68 -10.23
C LEU A 134 -3.22 -12.15 -9.41
N ILE A 135 -2.79 -12.89 -8.37
CA ILE A 135 -1.63 -12.51 -7.55
C ILE A 135 -0.35 -12.52 -8.40
N LEU A 136 -0.15 -13.54 -9.24
CA LEU A 136 1.01 -13.59 -10.14
C LEU A 136 1.04 -12.40 -11.11
N GLY A 137 -0.11 -12.06 -11.69
CA GLY A 137 -0.25 -10.89 -12.57
C GLY A 137 0.06 -9.57 -11.85
N ALA A 138 -0.36 -9.43 -10.59
CA ALA A 138 -0.05 -8.29 -9.75
C ALA A 138 1.45 -8.19 -9.43
N ILE A 139 2.12 -9.32 -9.15
CA ILE A 139 3.57 -9.38 -8.94
C ILE A 139 4.32 -8.89 -10.20
N ILE A 140 3.94 -9.38 -11.38
CA ILE A 140 4.55 -8.95 -12.65
C ILE A 140 4.34 -7.45 -12.88
N THR A 141 3.13 -6.96 -12.60
CA THR A 141 2.79 -5.54 -12.72
C THR A 141 3.62 -4.69 -11.75
N HIS A 142 3.79 -5.14 -10.51
CA HIS A 142 4.63 -4.46 -9.54
C HIS A 142 6.10 -4.39 -9.98
N MET A 143 6.66 -5.49 -10.51
CA MET A 143 8.04 -5.48 -11.04
C MET A 143 8.22 -4.47 -12.18
N ILE A 144 7.26 -4.40 -13.10
CA ILE A 144 7.27 -3.42 -14.20
C ILE A 144 7.17 -1.99 -13.64
N ALA A 145 6.28 -1.76 -12.68
CA ALA A 145 6.10 -0.45 -12.04
C ALA A 145 7.37 0.00 -11.29
N VAL A 146 8.02 -0.90 -10.54
CA VAL A 146 9.30 -0.61 -9.87
C VAL A 146 10.37 -0.25 -10.89
N LYS A 147 10.55 -1.05 -11.95
CA LYS A 147 11.54 -0.75 -12.99
C LYS A 147 11.29 0.62 -13.61
N ARG A 148 10.03 0.95 -13.85
CA ARG A 148 9.62 2.24 -14.40
C ARG A 148 9.98 3.38 -13.46
N VAL A 149 9.51 3.35 -12.21
CA VAL A 149 9.72 4.42 -11.22
C VAL A 149 11.21 4.66 -10.98
N PHE A 150 12.03 3.61 -10.92
CA PHE A 150 13.49 3.74 -10.83
C PHE A 150 14.12 4.28 -12.12
N GLY A 151 13.57 3.95 -13.29
CA GLY A 151 13.99 4.51 -14.58
C GLY A 151 13.72 6.01 -14.66
N GLU A 152 12.52 6.45 -14.28
CA GLU A 152 12.13 7.87 -14.22
C GLU A 152 13.03 8.65 -13.22
N ALA A 153 13.38 8.02 -12.09
CA ALA A 153 14.30 8.59 -11.12
C ALA A 153 15.72 8.78 -11.68
N ALA A 154 16.19 7.84 -12.50
CA ALA A 154 17.50 7.91 -13.13
C ALA A 154 17.53 8.91 -14.30
N SER A 155 16.44 9.04 -15.06
CA SER A 155 16.35 9.93 -16.23
C SER A 155 16.20 11.41 -15.90
N GLY A 156 15.88 11.76 -14.65
CA GLY A 156 15.68 13.15 -14.24
C GLY A 156 14.23 13.66 -14.35
N GLU A 157 13.26 12.77 -14.56
CA GLU A 157 11.84 13.16 -14.70
C GLU A 157 11.22 13.79 -13.44
N TYR A 158 11.88 13.67 -12.28
CA TYR A 158 11.48 14.34 -11.03
C TYR A 158 12.20 15.67 -10.78
N ILE A 159 12.95 16.21 -11.76
CA ILE A 159 13.43 17.59 -11.72
C ILE A 159 12.24 18.54 -12.01
N PRO A 160 12.02 19.59 -11.20
CA PRO A 160 10.97 20.56 -11.47
C PRO A 160 11.33 21.42 -12.70
N GLU A 161 10.90 21.00 -13.89
CA GLU A 161 10.93 21.84 -15.07
C GLU A 161 9.61 22.61 -15.20
N GLY A 162 9.71 23.92 -15.43
CA GLY A 162 8.58 24.70 -15.92
C GLY A 162 8.12 24.11 -17.25
N VAL A 163 6.80 23.92 -17.38
CA VAL A 163 6.07 23.17 -18.42
C VAL A 163 5.79 21.72 -18.01
N GLN A 164 4.49 21.48 -17.78
CA GLN A 164 3.92 20.18 -17.53
C GLN A 164 4.21 19.24 -18.70
N ILE A 165 5.20 18.37 -18.57
CA ILE A 165 5.22 17.15 -19.37
C ILE A 165 4.14 16.27 -18.77
N SER A 166 3.03 16.14 -19.50
CA SER A 166 1.83 15.45 -19.05
C SER A 166 2.19 14.06 -18.52
N PHE A 167 1.56 13.66 -17.41
CA PHE A 167 1.62 12.33 -16.78
C PHE A 167 1.36 11.12 -17.71
N PHE A 168 1.12 11.37 -19.00
CA PHE A 168 0.64 10.46 -20.01
C PHE A 168 1.40 10.68 -21.32
N GLU A 169 2.65 10.26 -21.38
CA GLU A 169 3.28 10.06 -22.70
C GLU A 169 2.63 8.87 -23.42
N LYS A 170 2.50 8.98 -24.75
CA LYS A 170 1.74 8.05 -25.62
C LYS A 170 2.14 6.57 -25.51
N GLY A 171 3.37 6.26 -25.06
CA GLY A 171 3.82 4.88 -24.81
C GLY A 171 3.37 4.30 -23.48
N GLN A 172 3.22 5.15 -22.45
CA GLN A 172 2.88 4.77 -21.08
C GLN A 172 1.39 4.45 -20.91
N ILE A 173 0.50 5.20 -21.58
CA ILE A 173 -0.94 4.87 -21.64
C ILE A 173 -1.12 3.47 -22.23
N ARG A 174 -0.40 3.14 -23.31
CA ARG A 174 -0.58 1.88 -24.04
C ARG A 174 -0.21 0.66 -23.20
N GLN A 175 0.91 0.68 -22.48
CA GLN A 175 1.30 -0.43 -21.61
C GLN A 175 0.41 -0.55 -20.36
N SER A 176 -0.01 0.59 -19.78
CA SER A 176 -0.95 0.61 -18.67
C SER A 176 -2.35 0.11 -19.07
N LEU A 177 -2.80 0.41 -20.30
CA LEU A 177 -4.09 -0.07 -20.84
C LEU A 177 -4.05 -1.56 -21.16
N ILE A 178 -2.98 -2.06 -21.80
CA ILE A 178 -2.85 -3.50 -22.09
C ILE A 178 -2.83 -4.31 -20.80
N GLY A 179 -2.06 -3.87 -19.79
CA GLY A 179 -2.06 -4.50 -18.47
C GLY A 179 -3.47 -4.51 -17.85
N ALA A 180 -4.14 -3.37 -17.82
CA ALA A 180 -5.51 -3.27 -17.29
C ALA A 180 -6.51 -4.18 -18.02
N ILE A 181 -6.44 -4.27 -19.36
CA ILE A 181 -7.31 -5.15 -20.15
C ILE A 181 -7.08 -6.61 -19.81
N VAL A 182 -5.81 -7.05 -19.72
CA VAL A 182 -5.47 -8.43 -19.35
C VAL A 182 -6.03 -8.80 -17.97
N VAL A 183 -5.90 -7.88 -17.00
CA VAL A 183 -6.44 -8.08 -15.65
C VAL A 183 -7.97 -8.17 -15.66
N ILE A 184 -8.64 -7.29 -16.41
CA ILE A 184 -10.10 -7.32 -16.55
C ILE A 184 -10.54 -8.65 -17.17
N ILE A 185 -9.85 -9.14 -18.21
CA ILE A 185 -10.17 -10.43 -18.83
C ILE A 185 -10.00 -11.57 -17.81
N ILE A 186 -8.89 -11.62 -17.08
CA ILE A 186 -8.65 -12.66 -16.07
C ILE A 186 -9.71 -12.58 -14.96
N LEU A 187 -10.07 -11.38 -14.50
CA LEU A 187 -11.09 -11.16 -13.49
C LEU A 187 -12.47 -11.61 -13.97
N VAL A 188 -12.86 -11.27 -15.20
CA VAL A 188 -14.12 -11.71 -15.82
C VAL A 188 -14.14 -13.23 -15.91
N LEU A 189 -13.06 -13.85 -16.41
CA LEU A 189 -12.94 -15.30 -16.47
C LEU A 189 -13.03 -15.93 -15.08
N ALA A 190 -12.41 -15.33 -14.06
CA ALA A 190 -12.48 -15.80 -12.68
C ALA A 190 -13.92 -15.74 -12.15
N VAL A 191 -14.62 -14.62 -12.32
CA VAL A 191 -16.02 -14.46 -11.87
C VAL A 191 -16.93 -15.51 -12.49
N PHE A 192 -16.84 -15.70 -13.82
CA PHE A 192 -17.66 -16.70 -14.51
C PHE A 192 -17.28 -18.14 -14.17
N SER A 193 -15.99 -18.42 -13.95
CA SER A 193 -15.51 -19.79 -13.73
C SER A 193 -15.64 -20.27 -12.29
N ILE A 194 -15.55 -19.35 -11.32
CA ILE A 194 -15.70 -19.65 -9.90
C ILE A 194 -17.17 -19.66 -9.50
N ASN A 195 -18.01 -18.82 -10.13
CA ASN A 195 -19.45 -18.75 -9.88
C ASN A 195 -19.80 -18.51 -8.41
N PHE A 196 -19.17 -17.50 -7.80
CA PHE A 196 -19.52 -17.03 -6.46
C PHE A 196 -20.94 -16.48 -6.40
N ASP A 197 -21.49 -16.41 -5.18
CA ASP A 197 -22.65 -15.58 -4.90
C ASP A 197 -22.34 -14.08 -5.14
N SER A 198 -23.36 -13.23 -4.97
CA SER A 198 -23.19 -11.80 -5.20
C SER A 198 -22.15 -11.17 -4.27
N ASN A 199 -22.09 -11.62 -3.01
CA ASN A 199 -21.19 -11.05 -2.01
C ASN A 199 -19.73 -11.42 -2.28
N GLY A 200 -19.46 -12.70 -2.54
CA GLY A 200 -18.13 -13.18 -2.92
C GLY A 200 -17.63 -12.56 -4.23
N THR A 201 -18.53 -12.35 -5.21
CA THR A 201 -18.21 -11.67 -6.46
C THR A 201 -17.81 -10.21 -6.25
N VAL A 202 -18.60 -9.46 -5.48
CA VAL A 202 -18.30 -8.05 -5.16
C VAL A 202 -16.99 -7.93 -4.39
N PHE A 203 -16.78 -8.80 -3.41
CA PHE A 203 -15.53 -8.84 -2.64
C PHE A 203 -14.32 -9.11 -3.54
N LEU A 204 -14.39 -10.11 -4.44
CA LEU A 204 -13.33 -10.43 -5.39
C LEU A 204 -12.99 -9.23 -6.30
N ILE A 205 -14.00 -8.54 -6.83
CA ILE A 205 -13.80 -7.36 -7.69
C ILE A 205 -13.10 -6.24 -6.91
N ILE A 206 -13.63 -5.88 -5.73
CA ILE A 206 -13.06 -4.82 -4.89
C ILE A 206 -11.61 -5.16 -4.51
N GLN A 207 -11.37 -6.38 -4.05
CA GLN A 207 -10.05 -6.79 -3.61
C GLN A 207 -9.06 -6.88 -4.79
N THR A 208 -9.52 -7.24 -5.99
CA THR A 208 -8.67 -7.20 -7.20
C THR A 208 -8.27 -5.77 -7.56
N VAL A 209 -9.19 -4.79 -7.42
CA VAL A 209 -8.86 -3.37 -7.61
C VAL A 209 -7.83 -2.92 -6.59
N VAL A 210 -7.99 -3.30 -5.32
CA VAL A 210 -6.99 -3.02 -4.26
C VAL A 210 -5.65 -3.67 -4.61
N LEU A 211 -5.63 -4.94 -5.00
CA LEU A 211 -4.42 -5.69 -5.34
C LEU A 211 -3.60 -4.97 -6.42
N TYR A 212 -4.23 -4.62 -7.54
CA TYR A 212 -3.52 -3.97 -8.65
C TYR A 212 -3.23 -2.49 -8.40
N GLY A 213 -4.11 -1.79 -7.68
CA GLY A 213 -3.84 -0.42 -7.23
C GLY A 213 -2.61 -0.36 -6.33
N MET A 214 -2.48 -1.30 -5.39
CA MET A 214 -1.31 -1.41 -4.53
C MET A 214 -0.08 -1.93 -5.27
N ALA A 215 -0.22 -2.85 -6.22
CA ALA A 215 0.90 -3.30 -7.06
C ALA A 215 1.57 -2.12 -7.80
N ILE A 216 0.78 -1.19 -8.33
CA ILE A 216 1.30 0.02 -8.98
C ILE A 216 1.82 1.01 -7.93
N GLY A 217 0.99 1.36 -6.94
CA GLY A 217 1.31 2.40 -5.95
C GLY A 217 2.49 2.06 -5.03
N ALA A 218 2.70 0.78 -4.72
CA ALA A 218 3.82 0.34 -3.88
C ALA A 218 5.18 0.54 -4.55
N ALA A 219 5.25 0.74 -5.88
CA ALA A 219 6.51 1.04 -6.56
C ALA A 219 7.12 2.37 -6.06
N ASP A 220 6.29 3.40 -5.84
CA ASP A 220 6.71 4.67 -5.23
C ASP A 220 7.20 4.46 -3.80
N PHE A 221 6.58 3.52 -3.05
CA PHE A 221 7.00 3.22 -1.68
C PHE A 221 8.36 2.53 -1.65
N VAL A 222 8.64 1.64 -2.62
CA VAL A 222 9.95 1.01 -2.78
C VAL A 222 11.01 2.06 -3.13
N LEU A 223 10.70 2.99 -4.05
CA LEU A 223 11.62 4.11 -4.35
C LEU A 223 11.83 5.00 -3.11
N LEU A 224 10.79 5.33 -2.35
CA LEU A 224 10.92 6.11 -1.12
C LEU A 224 11.81 5.40 -0.09
N ALA A 225 11.63 4.09 0.08
CA ALA A 225 12.49 3.29 0.95
C ALA A 225 13.94 3.42 0.48
N TYR A 226 14.22 3.15 -0.80
CA TYR A 226 15.56 3.33 -1.38
C TYR A 226 16.13 4.73 -1.10
N CYS A 227 15.39 5.80 -1.41
CA CYS A 227 15.84 7.17 -1.21
C CYS A 227 16.16 7.50 0.25
N ARG A 228 15.38 6.99 1.22
CA ARG A 228 15.70 7.19 2.65
C ARG A 228 16.95 6.45 3.10
N PHE A 229 17.27 5.31 2.49
CA PHE A 229 18.50 4.59 2.77
C PHE A 229 19.72 5.29 2.16
N GLU A 230 19.59 5.70 0.89
CA GLU A 230 20.66 6.27 0.07
C GLU A 230 20.96 7.74 0.40
N PHE A 231 19.93 8.58 0.46
CA PHE A 231 20.08 10.04 0.53
C PHE A 231 19.69 10.58 1.91
N PRO A 232 20.62 11.20 2.66
CA PRO A 232 20.31 11.78 3.97
C PRO A 232 19.21 12.84 3.96
N SER A 233 19.07 13.62 2.88
CA SER A 233 18.05 14.68 2.75
C SER A 233 16.61 14.16 2.79
N PHE A 234 16.40 12.89 2.44
CA PHE A 234 15.10 12.23 2.55
C PHE A 234 14.72 11.89 4.00
N ASN A 235 15.65 12.05 4.95
CA ASN A 235 15.42 11.86 6.37
C ASN A 235 15.31 13.22 7.06
N ARG A 236 14.15 13.50 7.66
CA ARG A 236 13.89 14.79 8.32
C ARG A 236 14.12 14.70 9.83
N SER A 237 14.63 15.73 10.50
CA SER A 237 14.67 15.69 11.97
C SER A 237 13.29 15.99 12.59
N TRP A 238 13.03 15.44 13.77
CA TRP A 238 11.82 15.78 14.55
C TRP A 238 11.77 17.27 14.90
N ARG A 239 12.94 17.89 15.12
CA ARG A 239 13.06 19.31 15.48
C ARG A 239 12.62 20.20 14.32
N ASP A 240 13.10 19.92 13.11
CA ASP A 240 12.77 20.70 11.92
C ASP A 240 11.28 20.62 11.62
N TYR A 241 10.70 19.41 11.72
CA TYR A 241 9.27 19.21 11.58
C TYR A 241 8.45 20.01 12.61
N MET A 242 8.88 20.05 13.88
CA MET A 242 8.18 20.81 14.93
C MET A 242 8.25 22.31 14.67
N ASN A 243 9.42 22.83 14.28
CA ASN A 243 9.60 24.24 13.95
C ASN A 243 8.68 24.65 12.78
N GLU A 244 8.67 23.89 11.69
CA GLU A 244 7.79 24.14 10.54
C GLU A 244 6.31 24.09 10.94
N ARG A 245 5.93 23.13 11.79
CA ARG A 245 4.55 22.98 12.27
C ARG A 245 4.13 24.16 13.14
N GLU A 246 5.00 24.65 14.02
CA GLU A 246 4.73 25.81 14.85
C GLU A 246 4.53 27.07 14.02
N VAL A 247 5.40 27.31 13.03
CA VAL A 247 5.27 28.42 12.08
C VAL A 247 3.94 28.34 11.32
N PHE A 248 3.59 27.14 10.81
CA PHE A 248 2.32 26.93 10.12
C PHE A 248 1.10 27.19 11.02
N LEU A 249 1.12 26.71 12.26
CA LEU A 249 0.05 26.94 13.23
C LEU A 249 -0.08 28.43 13.60
N ALA A 250 1.04 29.13 13.77
CA ALA A 250 1.06 30.56 14.03
C ALA A 250 0.44 31.35 12.86
N TYR A 251 0.82 31.01 11.62
CA TYR A 251 0.24 31.61 10.41
C TYR A 251 -1.27 31.34 10.32
N ARG A 252 -1.70 30.08 10.48
CA ARG A 252 -3.11 29.69 10.44
C ARG A 252 -3.95 30.41 11.49
N ASN A 253 -3.41 30.61 12.69
CA ASN A 253 -4.08 31.33 13.76
C ASN A 253 -4.23 32.82 13.43
N ARG A 254 -3.23 33.46 12.83
CA ARG A 254 -3.32 34.85 12.34
C ARG A 254 -4.40 35.01 11.28
N GLU A 255 -4.48 34.11 10.31
CA GLU A 255 -5.50 34.14 9.25
C GLU A 255 -6.92 33.95 9.82
N LYS A 256 -7.11 33.03 10.77
CA LYS A 256 -8.40 32.86 11.46
C LYS A 256 -8.83 34.12 12.23
N GLN A 257 -7.89 34.82 12.85
CA GLN A 257 -8.18 36.08 13.55
C GLN A 257 -8.58 37.20 12.58
N LYS A 258 -7.89 37.33 11.44
CA LYS A 258 -8.26 38.28 10.38
C LYS A 258 -9.65 38.00 9.80
N GLY A 259 -9.99 36.73 9.58
CA GLY A 259 -11.32 36.31 9.11
C GLY A 259 -12.44 36.65 10.10
N LYS A 260 -12.22 36.42 11.41
CA LYS A 260 -13.17 36.82 12.45
C LYS A 260 -13.35 38.34 12.53
N TYR A 261 -12.28 39.11 12.37
CA TYR A 261 -12.34 40.58 12.36
C TYR A 261 -13.12 41.14 11.16
N LYS A 262 -13.07 40.47 9.99
CA LYS A 262 -13.84 40.87 8.80
C LYS A 262 -15.34 40.56 8.91
N ASN A 263 -15.73 39.51 9.63
CA ASN A 263 -17.14 39.13 9.79
C ASN A 263 -17.87 39.87 10.92
N ASN A 264 -17.16 40.63 11.75
CA ASN A 264 -17.70 41.44 12.85
C ASN A 264 -17.78 42.95 12.51
N LYS A 265 -17.58 43.33 11.25
CA LYS A 265 -17.80 44.67 10.70
C LYS A 265 -18.96 44.61 9.71
#